data_AF-A0A843JMV9-F1
#
_entry.id   AF-A0A843JMV9-F1
#
_cell.length_a   1.000
_cell.length_b   1.000
_cell.length_c   1.000
_cell.angle_alpha   90.00
_cell.angle_beta   90.00
_cell.angle_gamma   90.00
#
_symmetry.space_group_name_H-M   'P 1'
#
loop_
_entity.id
_entity.type
_entity.pdbx_description
1 polymer ?
#
loop_
_entity_poly.entity_id
_entity_poly.type
_entity_poly.pdbx_seq_one_letter_code
_entity_poly.pdbx_strand_id
1 'polypeptide(L)'
;MDLVKGIVKKYFRSYNRTLKDGTKKTYKTEQVQVTVSKSDNIFEDKEEVFIISSAQAEELNDLDEMVSALELHNTMLVQEKKELTKRFTIADEDLQTVSSKLEALSLKLDQKEEELAKSNEKLLVIKEDCSGLKEQLEENQNTISSL
;
A
#
# COMPACT_ATOMS: atom_id res chain seq x y z
N MET A 1 -18.40 -0.62 29.27
CA MET A 1 -18.70 0.66 29.96
C MET A 1 -20.12 0.55 30.47
N ASP A 2 -20.32 0.70 31.78
CA ASP A 2 -21.66 0.66 32.35
C ASP A 2 -22.25 2.07 32.29
N LEU A 3 -23.23 2.25 31.40
CA LEU A 3 -23.91 3.52 31.18
C LEU A 3 -25.17 3.58 32.04
N VAL A 4 -25.22 4.54 32.96
CA VAL A 4 -26.39 4.77 33.81
C VAL A 4 -27.19 5.95 33.29
N LYS A 5 -28.49 5.73 33.07
CA LYS A 5 -29.41 6.79 32.62
C LYS A 5 -29.91 7.59 33.82
N GLY A 6 -29.71 8.90 33.76
CA GLY A 6 -30.21 9.84 34.76
C GLY A 6 -31.05 10.94 34.13
N ILE A 7 -31.97 11.51 34.91
CA ILE A 7 -32.75 12.68 34.51
C ILE A 7 -32.09 13.94 35.07
N VAL A 8 -31.75 14.88 34.18
CA VAL A 8 -31.19 16.18 34.54
C VAL A 8 -32.32 17.19 34.75
N LYS A 9 -32.36 17.83 35.92
CA LYS A 9 -33.28 18.94 36.24
C LYS A 9 -32.48 20.20 36.53
N LYS A 10 -32.86 21.30 35.88
CA LYS A 10 -32.26 22.63 36.10
C LYS A 10 -33.22 23.49 36.92
N TYR A 11 -32.71 24.09 37.97
CA TYR A 11 -33.45 24.96 38.86
C TYR A 11 -32.83 26.34 38.89
N PHE A 12 -33.67 27.37 38.76
CA PHE A 12 -33.27 28.75 38.95
C PHE A 12 -33.81 29.22 40.29
N ARG A 13 -32.91 29.54 41.22
CA ARG A 13 -33.27 30.24 42.44
C ARG A 13 -32.96 31.71 42.25
N SER A 14 -33.96 32.55 42.52
CA SER A 14 -33.75 33.98 42.64
C SER A 14 -34.02 34.41 44.06
N TYR A 15 -33.13 35.21 44.63
CA TYR A 15 -33.33 35.79 45.96
C TYR A 15 -32.93 37.26 45.94
N ASN A 16 -33.72 38.05 46.65
CA ASN A 16 -33.49 39.48 46.79
C ASN A 16 -32.73 39.73 48.09
N ARG A 17 -31.67 40.52 48.01
CA ARG A 17 -30.90 40.95 49.16
C ARG A 17 -30.84 42.47 49.18
N THR A 18 -31.22 43.05 50.31
CA THR A 18 -31.02 44.48 50.55
C THR A 18 -29.56 44.72 50.93
N LEU A 19 -28.90 45.62 50.22
CA LEU A 19 -27.53 46.02 50.46
C LEU A 19 -27.48 47.08 51.59
N LYS A 20 -26.27 47.34 52.12
CA LYS A 20 -26.07 48.27 53.25
C LYS A 20 -26.49 49.71 52.93
N ASP A 21 -26.56 50.05 51.65
CA ASP A 21 -27.03 51.34 51.11
C ASP A 21 -28.56 51.42 50.94
N GLY A 22 -29.30 50.37 51.34
CA GLY A 22 -30.75 50.29 51.22
C GLY A 22 -31.25 49.83 49.83
N THR A 23 -30.36 49.65 48.86
CA THR A 23 -30.74 49.17 47.52
C THR A 23 -31.03 47.67 47.54
N LYS A 24 -32.07 47.24 46.82
CA LYS A 24 -32.39 45.80 46.66
C LYS A 24 -31.71 45.26 45.41
N LYS A 25 -30.93 44.20 45.56
CA LYS A 25 -30.32 43.48 44.44
C LYS A 25 -30.84 42.05 44.37
N THR A 26 -31.28 41.64 43.18
CA THR A 26 -31.71 40.27 42.91
C THR A 26 -30.51 39.46 42.42
N TYR A 27 -30.26 38.35 43.09
CA TYR A 27 -29.28 37.36 42.67
C TYR A 27 -30.01 36.18 42.07
N LYS A 28 -29.51 35.68 40.94
CA LYS A 28 -30.00 34.45 40.31
C LYS A 28 -28.88 33.42 40.39
N THR A 29 -29.22 32.23 40.85
CA THR A 29 -28.31 31.07 40.89
C THR A 29 -28.97 29.92 40.16
N GLU A 30 -28.23 29.27 39.28
CA GLU A 30 -28.63 28.03 38.60
C GLU A 30 -28.08 26.83 39.38
N GLN A 31 -28.92 25.84 39.64
CA GLN A 31 -28.54 24.57 40.24
C GLN A 31 -29.00 23.44 39.31
N VAL A 32 -28.10 22.50 39.03
CA VAL A 32 -28.40 21.30 38.24
C VAL A 32 -28.43 20.09 39.17
N GLN A 33 -29.48 19.29 39.09
CA GLN A 33 -29.63 18.04 39.82
C GLN A 33 -29.77 16.89 38.83
N VAL A 34 -28.99 15.84 39.01
CA VAL A 34 -29.16 14.58 38.29
C VAL A 34 -29.81 13.57 39.22
N THR A 35 -30.87 12.92 38.76
CA THR A 35 -31.57 11.88 39.51
C THR A 35 -31.40 10.55 38.79
N VAL A 36 -30.92 9.55 39.51
CA VAL A 36 -30.74 8.17 39.04
C VAL A 36 -31.67 7.25 39.83
N SER A 37 -32.27 6.26 39.16
CA SER A 37 -33.11 5.25 39.79
C SER A 37 -32.30 4.39 40.75
N LYS A 38 -32.87 4.03 41.91
CA LYS A 38 -32.16 3.19 42.90
C LYS A 38 -31.73 1.81 42.36
N SER A 39 -32.50 1.25 41.42
CA SER A 39 -32.18 -0.02 40.76
C SER A 39 -30.93 0.06 39.88
N ASP A 40 -30.65 1.25 39.35
CA ASP A 40 -29.62 1.47 38.33
C ASP A 40 -28.44 2.25 38.93
N ASN A 41 -28.48 2.55 40.24
CA ASN A 41 -27.43 3.28 40.92
C ASN A 41 -26.24 2.36 41.20
N ILE A 42 -25.21 2.48 40.38
CA ILE A 42 -23.93 1.78 40.55
C ILE A 42 -22.88 2.63 41.28
N PHE A 43 -23.20 3.89 41.59
CA PHE A 43 -22.22 4.85 42.10
C PHE A 43 -21.99 4.72 43.61
N GLU A 44 -20.74 4.92 44.02
CA GLU A 44 -20.32 4.96 45.43
C GLU A 44 -20.46 6.36 46.05
N ASP A 45 -20.45 6.45 47.39
CA ASP A 45 -20.52 7.74 48.09
C ASP A 45 -19.28 8.59 47.75
N LYS A 46 -19.52 9.83 47.30
CA LYS A 46 -18.50 10.81 46.87
C LYS A 46 -17.69 10.42 45.63
N GLU A 47 -18.18 9.50 44.82
CA GLU A 47 -17.58 9.19 43.52
C GLU A 47 -17.65 10.42 42.59
N GLU A 48 -16.55 10.72 41.90
CA GLU A 48 -16.51 11.73 40.84
C GLU A 48 -16.93 11.09 39.52
N VAL A 49 -17.97 11.65 38.88
CA VAL A 49 -18.54 11.08 37.66
C VAL A 49 -18.60 12.11 36.53
N PHE A 50 -18.40 11.64 35.31
CA PHE A 50 -18.64 12.44 34.11
C PHE A 50 -20.09 12.24 33.64
N ILE A 51 -20.77 13.36 33.35
CA ILE A 51 -22.13 13.34 32.81
C ILE A 51 -22.04 13.71 31.34
N ILE A 52 -22.41 12.75 30.48
CA ILE A 52 -22.57 12.98 29.05
C ILE A 52 -24.05 12.99 28.69
N SER A 53 -24.43 13.83 27.74
CA SER A 53 -25.80 13.84 27.22
C SER A 53 -26.05 12.61 26.34
N SER A 54 -27.32 12.23 26.19
CA SER A 54 -27.69 11.12 25.30
C SER A 54 -27.20 11.32 23.86
N ALA A 55 -27.24 12.56 23.36
CA ALA A 55 -26.73 12.88 22.02
C ALA A 55 -25.22 12.61 21.90
N GLN A 56 -24.43 13.01 22.90
CA GLN A 56 -22.99 12.72 22.93
C GLN A 56 -22.70 11.23 23.08
N ALA A 57 -23.55 10.49 23.82
CA ALA A 57 -23.41 9.05 23.94
C ALA A 57 -23.71 8.33 22.62
N GLU A 58 -24.68 8.80 21.84
CA GLU A 58 -24.96 8.30 20.48
C GLU A 58 -23.79 8.59 19.53
N GLU A 59 -23.25 9.82 19.55
CA GLU A 59 -22.05 10.18 18.76
C GLU A 59 -20.85 9.28 19.09
N LEU A 60 -20.65 8.92 20.36
CA LEU A 60 -19.58 8.00 20.76
C LEU A 60 -19.79 6.58 20.22
N ASN A 61 -21.03 6.09 20.19
CA ASN A 61 -21.33 4.78 19.60
C ASN A 61 -21.11 4.79 18.09
N ASP A 62 -21.56 5.84 17.39
CA ASP A 62 -21.33 5.99 15.94
C ASP A 62 -19.84 6.04 15.60
N LEU A 63 -19.04 6.72 16.45
CA LEU A 63 -17.59 6.75 16.32
C LEU A 63 -16.97 5.36 16.55
N ASP A 64 -17.46 4.60 17.52
CA ASP A 64 -16.96 3.24 17.81
C ASP A 64 -17.27 2.26 16.65
N GLU A 65 -18.47 2.36 16.06
CA GLU A 65 -18.82 1.63 14.85
C GLU A 65 -17.92 2.02 13.66
N MET A 66 -17.67 3.32 13.48
CA MET A 66 -16.78 3.82 12.44
C MET A 66 -15.34 3.33 12.63
N VAL A 67 -14.82 3.35 13.87
CA VAL A 67 -13.50 2.81 14.19
C VAL A 67 -13.43 1.33 13.86
N SER A 68 -14.44 0.55 14.26
CA SER A 68 -14.52 -0.89 13.97
C SER A 68 -14.52 -1.16 12.46
N ALA A 69 -15.26 -0.37 11.67
CA ALA A 69 -15.29 -0.47 10.22
C ALA A 69 -13.94 -0.12 9.58
N LEU A 70 -13.28 0.94 10.07
CA LEU A 70 -11.95 1.36 9.61
C LEU A 70 -10.88 0.32 9.93
N GLU A 71 -10.93 -0.29 11.11
CA GLU A 71 -10.03 -1.38 11.50
C GLU A 71 -10.18 -2.56 10.55
N LEU A 72 -11.42 -3.01 10.29
CA LEU A 72 -11.70 -4.08 9.33
C LEU A 72 -11.14 -3.74 7.95
N HIS A 73 -11.42 -2.54 7.44
CA HIS A 73 -10.92 -2.13 6.13
C HIS A 73 -9.38 -2.10 6.07
N ASN A 74 -8.73 -1.64 7.14
CA ASN A 74 -7.28 -1.63 7.23
C ASN A 74 -6.71 -3.06 7.21
N THR A 75 -7.36 -4.03 7.88
CA THR A 75 -6.93 -5.44 7.79
C THR A 75 -7.02 -6.00 6.37
N MET A 76 -8.05 -5.62 5.60
CA MET A 76 -8.19 -6.01 4.21
C MET A 76 -7.07 -5.40 3.35
N LEU A 77 -6.81 -4.10 3.49
CA LEU A 77 -5.72 -3.42 2.77
C LEU A 77 -4.34 -4.02 3.09
N VAL A 78 -4.10 -4.41 4.35
CA VAL A 78 -2.86 -5.10 4.75
C VAL A 78 -2.72 -6.46 4.05
N GLN A 79 -3.82 -7.21 3.92
CA GLN A 79 -3.82 -8.48 3.20
C GLN A 79 -3.57 -8.29 1.70
N GLU A 80 -4.27 -7.35 1.06
CA GLU A 80 -4.07 -7.01 -0.36
C GLU A 80 -2.63 -6.58 -0.64
N LYS A 81 -2.06 -5.71 0.21
CA LYS A 81 -0.65 -5.30 0.12
C LYS A 81 0.29 -6.49 0.20
N LYS A 82 0.02 -7.45 1.09
CA LYS A 82 0.84 -8.66 1.24
C LYS A 82 0.77 -9.54 -0.01
N GLU A 83 -0.41 -9.72 -0.59
CA GLU A 83 -0.57 -10.47 -1.84
C GLU A 83 0.12 -9.78 -3.01
N LEU A 84 -0.02 -8.47 -3.13
CA LEU A 84 0.62 -7.68 -4.18
C LEU A 84 2.14 -7.74 -4.08
N THR A 85 2.68 -7.67 -2.86
CA THR A 85 4.11 -7.80 -2.60
C THR A 85 4.62 -9.17 -3.05
N LYS A 86 3.89 -10.26 -2.77
CA LYS A 86 4.26 -11.61 -3.24
C LYS A 86 4.25 -11.72 -4.76
N ARG A 87 3.24 -11.14 -5.43
CA ARG A 87 3.19 -11.15 -6.90
C ARG A 87 4.35 -10.36 -7.50
N PHE A 88 4.70 -9.25 -6.87
CA PHE A 88 5.84 -8.43 -7.28
C PHE A 88 7.16 -9.19 -7.15
N THR A 89 7.41 -9.87 -6.04
CA THR A 89 8.64 -10.66 -5.85
C THR A 89 8.78 -11.77 -6.88
N ILE A 90 7.68 -12.49 -7.18
CA ILE A 90 7.70 -13.53 -8.22
C ILE A 90 8.03 -12.92 -9.60
N ALA A 91 7.38 -11.81 -9.95
CA ALA A 91 7.64 -11.15 -11.22
C ALA A 91 9.08 -10.62 -11.33
N ASP A 92 9.68 -10.15 -10.24
CA ASP A 92 11.07 -9.71 -10.19
C ASP A 92 12.05 -10.89 -10.40
N GLU A 93 11.81 -12.03 -9.74
CA GLU A 93 12.58 -13.26 -9.93
C GLU A 93 12.49 -13.79 -11.38
N ASP A 94 11.29 -13.77 -11.97
CA ASP A 94 11.07 -14.14 -13.36
C ASP A 94 11.83 -13.21 -14.31
N LEU A 95 11.82 -11.90 -14.03
CA LEU A 95 12.52 -10.90 -14.84
C LEU A 95 14.05 -11.11 -14.79
N GLN A 96 14.61 -11.38 -13.61
CA GLN A 96 16.03 -11.72 -13.46
C GLN A 96 16.39 -13.00 -14.23
N THR A 97 15.51 -14.01 -14.18
CA THR A 97 15.70 -15.26 -14.92
C THR A 97 15.65 -15.05 -16.43
N VAL A 98 14.75 -14.21 -16.92
CA VAL A 98 14.68 -13.86 -18.34
C VAL A 98 15.90 -13.03 -18.77
N SER A 99 16.32 -12.07 -17.95
CA SER A 99 17.50 -11.24 -18.24
C SER A 99 18.77 -12.08 -18.39
N SER A 100 19.03 -13.00 -17.45
CA SER A 100 20.20 -13.89 -17.52
C SER A 100 20.15 -14.82 -18.73
N LYS A 101 18.96 -15.32 -19.11
CA LYS A 101 18.79 -16.09 -20.34
C LYS A 101 19.08 -15.27 -21.59
N LEU A 102 18.64 -14.00 -21.61
CA LEU A 102 18.87 -13.08 -22.71
C LEU A 102 20.37 -12.79 -22.89
N GLU A 103 21.09 -12.54 -21.79
CA GLU A 103 22.55 -12.38 -21.80
C GLU A 103 23.26 -13.63 -22.33
N ALA A 104 22.86 -14.83 -21.87
CA ALA A 104 23.42 -16.08 -22.34
C ALA A 104 23.16 -16.33 -23.83
N LEU A 105 21.99 -15.92 -24.34
CA LEU A 105 21.68 -16.00 -25.76
C LEU A 105 22.48 -14.98 -26.58
N SER A 106 22.68 -13.76 -26.07
CA SER A 106 23.53 -12.75 -26.71
C SER A 106 24.95 -13.27 -26.89
N LEU A 107 25.55 -13.83 -25.83
CA LEU A 107 26.89 -14.42 -25.90
C LEU A 107 26.98 -15.57 -26.92
N LYS A 108 25.95 -16.42 -27.00
CA LYS A 108 25.90 -17.50 -27.99
C LYS A 108 25.77 -16.95 -29.42
N LEU A 109 25.04 -15.86 -29.60
CA LEU A 109 24.90 -15.20 -30.89
C LEU A 109 26.25 -14.65 -31.34
N ASP A 110 26.95 -13.92 -30.47
CA ASP A 110 28.28 -13.37 -30.76
C ASP A 110 29.28 -14.46 -31.16
N GLN A 111 29.29 -15.59 -30.43
CA GLN A 111 30.12 -16.75 -30.77
C GLN A 111 29.78 -17.32 -32.15
N LYS A 112 28.50 -17.42 -32.49
CA LYS A 112 28.05 -17.94 -33.80
C LYS A 112 28.39 -17.00 -34.94
N GLU A 113 28.32 -15.69 -34.72
CA GLU A 113 28.75 -14.69 -35.69
C GLU A 113 30.25 -14.78 -35.96
N GLU A 114 31.08 -14.99 -34.92
CA GLU A 114 32.51 -15.19 -35.08
C GLU A 114 32.86 -16.49 -35.84
N GLU A 115 32.18 -17.59 -35.50
CA GLU A 115 32.30 -18.86 -36.23
C GLU A 115 31.92 -18.71 -37.71
N LEU A 116 30.84 -17.98 -37.99
CA LEU A 116 30.37 -17.71 -39.35
C LEU A 116 31.39 -16.87 -40.12
N ALA A 117 31.95 -15.83 -39.49
CA ALA A 117 33.00 -15.00 -40.09
C ALA A 117 34.23 -15.83 -40.48
N LYS A 118 34.73 -16.68 -39.57
CA LYS A 118 35.83 -17.61 -39.82
C LYS A 118 35.52 -18.60 -40.94
N SER A 119 34.29 -19.11 -41.00
CA SER A 119 33.86 -20.02 -42.07
C SER A 119 33.82 -19.31 -43.43
N ASN A 120 33.32 -18.07 -43.47
CA ASN A 120 33.27 -17.27 -44.69
C ASN A 120 34.67 -16.94 -45.22
N GLU A 121 35.61 -16.59 -44.33
CA GLU A 121 37.01 -16.35 -44.69
C GLU A 121 37.64 -17.59 -45.34
N LYS A 122 37.46 -18.77 -44.74
CA LYS A 122 37.91 -20.05 -45.34
C LYS A 122 37.29 -20.31 -46.71
N LEU A 123 35.99 -20.02 -46.87
CA LEU A 123 35.28 -20.21 -48.13
C LEU A 123 35.83 -19.29 -49.22
N LEU A 124 36.22 -18.07 -48.85
CA LEU A 124 36.86 -17.09 -49.74
C LEU A 124 38.20 -17.62 -50.26
N VAL A 125 39.06 -18.12 -49.37
CA VAL A 125 40.34 -18.75 -49.74
C VAL A 125 40.13 -19.93 -50.68
N ILE A 126 39.21 -20.85 -50.36
CA ILE A 126 38.91 -22.01 -51.23
C ILE A 126 38.41 -21.56 -52.61
N LYS A 127 37.64 -20.49 -52.67
CA LYS A 127 37.12 -19.95 -53.93
C LYS A 127 38.23 -19.38 -54.80
N GLU A 128 39.18 -18.67 -54.19
CA GLU A 128 40.40 -18.19 -54.86
C GLU A 128 41.25 -19.36 -55.38
N ASP A 129 41.53 -20.36 -54.53
CA ASP A 129 42.26 -21.57 -54.93
C ASP A 129 41.60 -22.30 -56.11
N CYS A 130 40.27 -22.46 -56.07
CA CYS A 130 39.51 -23.06 -57.16
C CYS A 130 39.63 -22.26 -58.46
N SER A 131 39.62 -20.92 -58.39
CA SER A 131 39.80 -20.09 -59.58
C SER A 131 41.20 -20.22 -60.17
N GLY A 132 42.25 -20.20 -59.34
CA GLY A 132 43.62 -20.39 -59.80
C GLY A 132 43.86 -21.78 -60.42
N LEU A 133 43.31 -22.83 -59.81
CA LEU A 133 43.37 -24.18 -60.39
C LEU A 133 42.64 -24.26 -61.74
N LYS A 134 41.52 -23.55 -61.88
CA LYS A 134 40.75 -23.53 -63.14
C LYS A 134 41.54 -22.84 -64.26
N GLU A 135 42.18 -21.72 -63.98
CA GLU A 135 43.08 -21.03 -64.93
C GLU A 135 44.25 -21.93 -65.36
N GLN A 136 44.91 -22.59 -64.40
CA GLN A 136 45.99 -23.54 -64.71
C GLN A 136 45.50 -24.70 -65.59
N LEU A 137 44.28 -25.18 -65.38
CA LEU A 137 43.70 -26.27 -66.17
C LEU A 137 43.40 -25.82 -67.60
N GLU A 138 42.91 -24.60 -67.80
CA GLU A 138 42.73 -24.00 -69.13
C GLU A 138 44.07 -23.79 -69.86
N GLU A 139 45.10 -23.31 -69.18
CA GLU A 139 46.46 -23.18 -69.75
C GLU A 139 47.03 -24.53 -70.19
N ASN A 140 46.89 -25.56 -69.34
CA ASN A 140 47.34 -26.92 -69.64
C ASN A 140 46.57 -27.53 -70.82
N GLN A 141 45.25 -27.30 -70.92
CA GLN A 141 44.46 -27.75 -72.07
C GLN A 141 44.88 -27.08 -73.37
N ASN A 142 45.15 -25.78 -73.33
CA ASN A 142 45.63 -25.03 -74.50
C ASN A 142 47.01 -25.51 -74.95
N THR A 143 47.93 -25.80 -74.02
CA THR A 143 49.25 -26.36 -74.36
C THR A 143 49.13 -27.75 -74.97
N ILE A 144 48.31 -28.64 -74.41
CA ILE A 144 48.06 -29.98 -74.98
C ILE A 144 47.45 -29.89 -76.39
N SER A 145 46.54 -28.95 -76.63
CA SER A 145 45.90 -28.75 -77.94
C SER A 145 46.85 -28.18 -79.01
N SER A 146 48.00 -27.65 -78.59
CA SER A 146 49.03 -27.06 -79.46
C SER A 146 50.22 -28.00 -79.76
N LEU A 147 50.24 -29.19 -79.15
CA LEU A 147 51.20 -30.28 -79.38
C LEU A 147 50.68 -31.28 -80.42
#